data_AF-A0A175RWH0-F1
#
_entry.id   AF-A0A175RWH0-F1
#
_cell.length_a   1.000
_cell.length_b   1.000
_cell.length_c   1.000
_cell.angle_alpha   90.00
_cell.angle_beta   90.00
_cell.angle_gamma   90.00
#
_symmetry.space_group_name_H-M   'P 1'
#
loop_
_entity.id
_entity.type
_entity.pdbx_description
1 polymer ?
#
loop_
_entity_poly.entity_id
_entity_poly.type
_entity_poly.pdbx_seq_one_letter_code
_entity_poly.pdbx_strand_id
1 'polypeptide(L)'
;MGTTACRTLEVERPVVHYLPDVPDVDMTVADLVHHTSGLPRLPSTMRDRVFGDLYRETVGVPLDLAAAVPETPRGRYVYSNLGYALLGAVLDEVHGDWFAAVRREVLEPAGISSVTLVPERGEAIGPRLFGRTIRPWALGASAFASAGGFWSTFDDLCRYAEWALEPGADSARTVSWQREGATTWINGEVRAAGAAIVDAAGITAVVHALAKAPHAADTIATAIIEQEYGNRA
;
A
#
# COMPACT_ATOMS: atom_id res chain seq x y z
N MET A 1 -28.04 18.22 14.47
CA MET A 1 -26.91 18.54 13.58
C MET A 1 -25.66 18.05 14.29
N GLY A 2 -25.37 16.75 14.21
CA GLY A 2 -24.22 16.16 14.88
C GLY A 2 -22.98 16.43 14.05
N THR A 3 -22.03 17.17 14.61
CA THR A 3 -20.66 17.24 14.10
C THR A 3 -20.12 15.82 14.15
N THR A 4 -20.03 15.14 13.00
CA THR A 4 -19.20 13.94 12.89
C THR A 4 -17.78 14.45 13.10
N ALA A 5 -17.30 14.41 14.34
CA ALA A 5 -15.89 14.56 14.61
C ALA A 5 -15.21 13.45 13.80
N CYS A 6 -14.51 13.81 12.74
CA CYS A 6 -13.62 12.89 12.07
C CYS A 6 -12.66 12.40 13.17
N ARG A 7 -12.78 11.13 13.55
CA ARG A 7 -11.90 10.55 14.57
C ARG A 7 -10.52 10.50 13.94
N THR A 8 -9.66 11.44 14.31
CA THR A 8 -8.26 11.47 13.91
C THR A 8 -7.56 10.23 14.47
N LEU A 9 -6.90 9.48 13.60
CA LEU A 9 -6.05 8.37 13.98
C LEU A 9 -4.73 8.90 14.54
N GLU A 10 -4.38 8.53 15.77
CA GLU A 10 -3.10 8.91 16.37
C GLU A 10 -2.02 7.87 16.01
N VAL A 11 -1.03 8.28 15.22
CA VAL A 11 0.00 7.37 14.68
C VAL A 11 0.94 6.82 15.76
N GLU A 12 1.23 7.60 16.81
CA GLU A 12 2.07 7.15 17.92
C GLU A 12 1.33 6.30 18.94
N ARG A 13 0.00 6.17 18.80
CA ARG A 13 -0.78 5.36 19.73
C ARG A 13 -0.56 3.86 19.45
N PRO A 14 -0.39 3.04 20.49
CA PRO A 14 -0.29 1.60 20.34
C PRO A 14 -1.50 1.01 19.62
N VAL A 15 -1.27 0.04 18.74
CA VAL A 15 -2.30 -0.66 17.97
C VAL A 15 -3.28 -1.37 18.91
N VAL A 16 -2.81 -1.92 20.03
CA VAL A 16 -3.65 -2.58 21.05
C VAL A 16 -4.75 -1.67 21.62
N HIS A 17 -4.59 -0.34 21.53
CA HIS A 17 -5.64 0.60 21.91
C HIS A 17 -6.88 0.49 21.02
N TYR A 18 -6.67 0.24 19.72
CA TYR A 18 -7.73 0.09 18.74
C TYR A 18 -8.14 -1.38 18.60
N LEU A 19 -7.18 -2.30 18.69
CA LEU A 19 -7.38 -3.73 18.50
C LEU A 19 -6.87 -4.51 19.73
N PRO A 20 -7.69 -4.66 20.80
CA PRO A 20 -7.25 -5.21 22.09
C PRO A 20 -6.69 -6.65 22.05
N ASP A 21 -7.02 -7.41 21.01
CA ASP A 21 -6.60 -8.81 20.85
C ASP A 21 -5.23 -8.95 20.15
N VAL A 22 -4.57 -7.84 19.79
CA VAL A 22 -3.21 -7.86 19.25
C VAL A 22 -2.20 -8.19 20.36
N PRO A 23 -1.28 -9.17 20.17
CA PRO A 23 -0.36 -9.60 21.22
C PRO A 23 0.66 -8.55 21.68
N ASP A 24 1.12 -7.68 20.76
CA ASP A 24 2.11 -6.64 21.06
C ASP A 24 1.43 -5.36 21.56
N VAL A 25 1.73 -4.99 22.80
CA VAL A 25 1.16 -3.81 23.48
C VAL A 25 1.89 -2.50 23.16
N ASP A 26 3.09 -2.57 22.60
CA ASP A 26 3.97 -1.42 22.35
C ASP A 26 3.99 -1.01 20.87
N MET A 27 3.65 -1.91 19.95
CA MET A 27 3.56 -1.65 18.50
C MET A 27 2.59 -0.50 18.22
N THR A 28 3.05 0.57 17.58
CA THR A 28 2.25 1.74 17.23
C THR A 28 1.70 1.67 15.81
N VAL A 29 0.73 2.53 15.50
CA VAL A 29 0.23 2.69 14.13
C VAL A 29 1.37 3.16 13.19
N ALA A 30 2.26 4.05 13.66
CA ALA A 30 3.43 4.49 12.92
C ALA A 30 4.36 3.32 12.56
N ASP A 31 4.53 2.35 13.47
CA ASP A 31 5.32 1.15 13.19
C ASP A 31 4.75 0.32 12.04
N LEU A 32 3.42 0.27 11.89
CA LEU A 32 2.77 -0.40 10.76
C LEU A 32 2.99 0.38 9.45
N VAL A 33 2.77 1.69 9.48
CA VAL A 33 2.93 2.60 8.32
C VAL A 33 4.34 2.54 7.75
N HIS A 34 5.36 2.50 8.62
CA HIS A 34 6.77 2.51 8.25
C HIS A 34 7.41 1.13 8.13
N HIS A 35 6.63 0.05 8.27
CA HIS A 35 7.15 -1.32 8.26
C HIS A 35 8.24 -1.59 9.30
N THR A 36 8.14 -0.98 10.49
CA THR A 36 9.10 -1.11 11.61
C THR A 36 8.53 -1.85 12.81
N SER A 37 7.35 -2.44 12.70
CA SER A 37 6.70 -3.19 13.79
C SER A 37 7.40 -4.50 14.17
N GLY A 38 8.30 -4.98 13.33
CA GLY A 38 8.91 -6.30 13.49
C GLY A 38 7.99 -7.46 13.08
N LEU A 39 6.79 -7.17 12.58
CA LEU A 39 5.91 -8.18 12.00
C LEU A 39 6.52 -8.77 10.72
N PRO A 40 6.33 -10.08 10.48
CA PRO A 40 6.77 -10.70 9.25
C PRO A 40 5.98 -10.23 8.03
N ARG A 41 6.45 -10.58 6.82
CA ARG A 41 5.73 -10.29 5.56
C ARG A 41 4.28 -10.78 5.60
N LEU A 42 4.09 -12.01 6.07
CA LEU A 42 2.82 -12.72 6.17
C LEU A 42 2.88 -13.58 7.44
N PRO A 43 1.74 -13.99 8.03
CA PRO A 43 1.75 -14.92 9.16
C PRO A 43 2.35 -16.27 8.76
N SER A 44 2.90 -17.02 9.72
CA SER A 44 3.51 -18.34 9.49
C SER A 44 2.56 -19.30 8.76
N THR A 45 1.29 -19.33 9.14
CA THR A 45 0.21 -20.15 8.54
C THR A 45 0.02 -19.94 7.04
N MET A 46 0.40 -18.77 6.51
CA MET A 46 0.37 -18.48 5.08
C MET A 46 1.72 -18.71 4.40
N ARG A 47 2.84 -18.40 5.07
CA ARG A 47 4.19 -18.47 4.48
C ARG A 47 4.67 -19.89 4.18
N ASP A 48 4.21 -20.88 4.92
CA ASP A 48 4.64 -22.28 4.73
C ASP A 48 4.08 -22.92 3.44
N ARG A 49 3.29 -22.17 2.67
CA ARG A 49 2.70 -22.61 1.40
C ARG A 49 3.66 -22.34 0.25
N VAL A 50 4.16 -23.41 -0.35
CA VAL A 50 5.16 -23.35 -1.42
C VAL A 50 4.54 -23.02 -2.79
N PHE A 51 3.25 -23.32 -2.99
CA PHE A 51 2.57 -23.19 -4.29
C PHE A 51 1.17 -22.57 -4.15
N GLY A 52 0.80 -21.74 -5.12
CA GLY A 52 -0.55 -21.21 -5.26
C GLY A 52 -0.70 -19.78 -4.74
N ASP A 53 -1.96 -19.35 -4.68
CA ASP A 53 -2.36 -18.04 -4.18
C ASP A 53 -2.42 -18.08 -2.64
N LEU A 54 -1.50 -17.36 -2.01
CA LEU A 54 -1.35 -17.32 -0.55
C LEU A 54 -2.58 -16.72 0.16
N TYR A 55 -3.32 -15.84 -0.52
CA TYR A 55 -4.47 -15.12 0.06
C TYR A 55 -5.80 -15.85 -0.16
N ARG A 56 -5.81 -16.95 -0.91
CA ARG A 56 -7.06 -17.60 -1.32
C ARG A 56 -7.91 -18.07 -0.14
N GLU A 57 -7.29 -18.57 0.92
CA GLU A 57 -8.00 -19.05 2.10
C GLU A 57 -8.40 -17.94 3.06
N THR A 58 -7.87 -16.73 2.87
CA THR A 58 -8.24 -15.55 3.67
C THR A 58 -9.34 -14.72 2.99
N VAL A 59 -9.87 -15.18 1.85
CA VAL A 59 -11.01 -14.56 1.16
C VAL A 59 -12.27 -14.70 2.00
N GLY A 60 -12.88 -13.57 2.36
CA GLY A 60 -14.08 -13.53 3.20
C GLY A 60 -13.87 -14.01 4.64
N VAL A 61 -12.62 -14.21 5.07
CA VAL A 61 -12.26 -14.58 6.44
C VAL A 61 -11.69 -13.34 7.13
N PRO A 62 -12.14 -12.98 8.35
CA PRO A 62 -11.55 -11.89 9.12
C PRO A 62 -10.05 -12.09 9.39
N LEU A 63 -9.32 -10.99 9.60
CA LEU A 63 -7.93 -11.06 10.00
C LEU A 63 -7.80 -11.70 11.39
N ASP A 64 -6.94 -12.71 11.53
CA ASP A 64 -6.58 -13.26 12.83
C ASP A 64 -5.57 -12.34 13.53
N LEU A 65 -6.06 -11.54 14.49
CA LEU A 65 -5.24 -10.59 15.23
C LEU A 65 -4.18 -11.28 16.10
N ALA A 66 -4.45 -12.49 16.58
CA ALA A 66 -3.49 -13.25 17.39
C ALA A 66 -2.27 -13.71 16.57
N ALA A 67 -2.38 -13.74 15.24
CA ALA A 67 -1.27 -14.03 14.34
C ALA A 67 -0.31 -12.84 14.13
N ALA A 68 -0.64 -11.65 14.64
CA ALA A 68 0.21 -10.45 14.58
C ALA A 68 1.34 -10.49 15.64
N VAL A 69 2.22 -11.50 15.53
CA VAL A 69 3.36 -11.69 16.42
C VAL A 69 4.64 -11.16 15.77
N PRO A 70 5.35 -10.20 16.39
CA PRO A 70 6.64 -9.74 15.89
C PRO A 70 7.70 -10.85 15.89
N GLU A 71 8.49 -10.94 14.82
CA GLU A 71 9.59 -11.91 14.67
C GLU A 71 10.97 -11.26 14.71
N THR A 72 11.00 -9.93 14.62
CA THR A 72 12.23 -9.14 14.74
C THR A 72 12.01 -7.98 15.69
N PRO A 73 13.08 -7.38 16.26
CA PRO A 73 12.94 -6.20 17.10
C PRO A 73 12.21 -5.06 16.37
N ARG A 74 11.35 -4.36 17.11
CA ARG A 74 10.73 -3.10 16.69
C ARG A 74 11.79 -2.08 16.28
N GLY A 75 11.48 -1.24 15.30
CA GLY A 75 12.37 -0.23 14.74
C GLY A 75 13.19 -0.72 13.54
N ARG A 76 13.29 -2.04 13.34
CA ARG A 76 13.93 -2.60 12.14
C ARG A 76 12.95 -2.65 10.98
N TYR A 77 13.35 -2.11 9.84
CA TYR A 77 12.56 -2.19 8.61
C TYR A 77 12.40 -3.65 8.13
N VAL A 78 11.14 -4.10 8.06
CA VAL A 78 10.71 -5.40 7.52
C VAL A 78 9.38 -5.19 6.79
N TYR A 79 9.40 -5.22 5.45
CA TYR A 79 8.19 -5.07 4.64
C TYR A 79 7.13 -6.11 5.03
N SER A 80 5.98 -5.63 5.50
CA SER A 80 4.94 -6.44 6.14
C SER A 80 3.55 -6.20 5.57
N ASN A 81 3.05 -7.18 4.81
CA ASN A 81 1.65 -7.19 4.37
C ASN A 81 0.72 -7.47 5.56
N LEU A 82 1.19 -8.24 6.55
CA LEU A 82 0.47 -8.43 7.81
C LEU A 82 0.30 -7.11 8.57
N GLY A 83 1.34 -6.27 8.60
CA GLY A 83 1.26 -4.94 9.20
C GLY A 83 0.23 -4.04 8.50
N TYR A 84 0.17 -4.06 7.17
CA TYR A 84 -0.84 -3.30 6.43
C TYR A 84 -2.25 -3.90 6.52
N ALA A 85 -2.39 -5.22 6.64
CA ALA A 85 -3.66 -5.86 6.96
C ALA A 85 -4.17 -5.38 8.34
N LEU A 86 -3.27 -5.30 9.32
CA LEU A 86 -3.58 -4.80 10.65
C LEU A 86 -3.93 -3.30 10.63
N LEU A 87 -3.24 -2.51 9.82
CA LEU A 87 -3.58 -1.09 9.60
C LEU A 87 -4.99 -0.94 9.01
N GLY A 88 -5.37 -1.82 8.06
CA GLY A 88 -6.74 -1.89 7.54
C GLY A 88 -7.76 -2.17 8.64
N ALA A 89 -7.49 -3.15 9.51
CA ALA A 89 -8.35 -3.46 10.66
C ALA A 89 -8.46 -2.29 11.67
N VAL A 90 -7.38 -1.54 11.90
CA VAL A 90 -7.43 -0.31 12.72
C VAL A 90 -8.35 0.73 12.08
N LEU A 91 -8.26 0.92 10.75
CA LEU A 91 -9.13 1.85 10.04
C LEU A 91 -10.60 1.41 10.05
N ASP A 92 -10.87 0.10 9.98
CA ASP A 92 -12.22 -0.44 10.16
C ASP A 92 -12.78 -0.12 11.56
N GLU A 93 -11.99 -0.33 12.61
CA GLU A 93 -12.43 0.00 13.98
C GLU A 93 -12.72 1.50 14.14
N VAL A 94 -11.87 2.37 13.58
CA VAL A 94 -11.98 3.82 13.77
C VAL A 94 -13.06 4.44 12.89
N HIS A 95 -13.22 3.96 11.66
CA HIS A 95 -14.06 4.58 10.62
C HIS A 95 -15.23 3.71 10.15
N GLY A 96 -15.34 2.47 10.63
CA GLY A 96 -16.38 1.49 10.27
C GLY A 96 -16.14 0.74 8.95
N ASP A 97 -15.44 1.36 8.00
CA ASP A 97 -15.02 0.76 6.73
C ASP A 97 -13.76 1.46 6.24
N TRP A 98 -12.64 0.74 6.23
CA TRP A 98 -11.34 1.24 5.83
C TRP A 98 -11.32 1.72 4.37
N PHE A 99 -12.01 1.03 3.47
CA PHE A 99 -11.99 1.36 2.05
C PHE A 99 -12.88 2.57 1.76
N ALA A 100 -14.03 2.68 2.44
CA ALA A 100 -14.84 3.89 2.42
C ALA A 100 -14.08 5.10 2.99
N ALA A 101 -13.27 4.90 4.04
CA ALA A 101 -12.40 5.94 4.58
C ALA A 101 -11.34 6.38 3.55
N VAL A 102 -10.60 5.44 2.94
CA VAL A 102 -9.62 5.77 1.89
C VAL A 102 -10.28 6.49 0.71
N ARG A 103 -11.45 6.06 0.28
CA ARG A 103 -12.18 6.70 -0.79
C ARG A 103 -12.53 8.16 -0.46
N ARG A 104 -13.09 8.41 0.72
CA ARG A 104 -13.51 9.75 1.16
C ARG A 104 -12.33 10.69 1.43
N GLU A 105 -11.29 10.18 2.09
CA GLU A 105 -10.18 11.01 2.58
C GLU A 105 -9.04 11.18 1.56
N VAL A 106 -8.95 10.28 0.57
CA VAL A 106 -7.84 10.25 -0.40
C VAL A 106 -8.33 10.26 -1.84
N LEU A 107 -9.14 9.28 -2.24
CA LEU A 107 -9.47 9.09 -3.67
C LEU A 107 -10.37 10.20 -4.21
N GLU A 108 -11.44 10.55 -3.51
CA GLU A 108 -12.35 11.63 -3.91
C GLU A 108 -11.64 13.00 -3.96
N PRO A 109 -10.85 13.41 -2.94
CA PRO A 109 -10.03 14.62 -3.02
C PRO A 109 -9.00 14.62 -4.17
N ALA A 110 -8.46 13.46 -4.53
CA ALA A 110 -7.56 13.30 -5.67
C ALA A 110 -8.29 13.21 -7.03
N GLY A 111 -9.63 13.28 -7.05
CA GLY A 111 -10.42 13.15 -8.28
C GLY A 111 -10.40 11.74 -8.88
N ILE A 112 -10.20 10.72 -8.06
CA ILE A 112 -10.09 9.30 -8.44
C ILE A 112 -11.38 8.57 -8.08
N SER A 113 -12.02 7.94 -9.07
CA SER A 113 -13.27 7.20 -8.88
C SER A 113 -13.25 5.77 -9.42
N SER A 114 -12.17 5.35 -10.11
CA SER A 114 -12.15 4.04 -10.79
C SER A 114 -11.57 2.89 -9.95
N VAL A 115 -11.06 3.20 -8.76
CA VAL A 115 -10.42 2.20 -7.88
C VAL A 115 -11.42 1.15 -7.41
N THR A 116 -11.04 -0.11 -7.54
CA THR A 116 -11.80 -1.28 -7.05
C THR A 116 -10.88 -2.30 -6.39
N LEU A 117 -11.44 -3.14 -5.52
CA LEU A 117 -10.73 -4.27 -4.93
C LEU A 117 -10.87 -5.55 -5.78
N VAL A 118 -11.94 -5.64 -6.55
CA VAL A 118 -12.26 -6.80 -7.38
C VAL A 118 -12.73 -6.28 -8.74
N PRO A 119 -11.83 -6.21 -9.74
CA PRO A 119 -12.18 -5.71 -11.06
C PRO A 119 -13.10 -6.68 -11.78
N GLU A 120 -13.95 -6.17 -12.66
CA GLU A 120 -14.80 -7.04 -13.47
C GLU A 120 -13.96 -7.84 -14.48
N ARG A 121 -14.55 -8.94 -14.96
CA ARG A 121 -13.87 -9.83 -15.88
C ARG A 121 -13.58 -9.11 -17.20
N GLY A 122 -12.29 -8.89 -17.49
CA GLY A 122 -11.83 -8.28 -18.74
C GLY A 122 -11.35 -6.84 -18.59
N GLU A 123 -11.59 -6.21 -17.45
CA GLU A 123 -11.08 -4.87 -17.13
C GLU A 123 -9.65 -4.92 -16.59
N ALA A 124 -9.28 -6.01 -15.92
CA ALA A 124 -7.94 -6.22 -15.41
C ALA A 124 -6.94 -6.49 -16.55
N ILE A 125 -6.00 -5.57 -16.75
CA ILE A 125 -4.80 -5.80 -17.57
C ILE A 125 -3.76 -6.49 -16.70
N GLY A 126 -3.26 -7.64 -17.17
CA GLY A 126 -2.27 -8.42 -16.42
C GLY A 126 -1.29 -9.14 -17.34
N PRO A 127 -0.13 -9.57 -16.79
CA PRO A 127 0.88 -10.30 -17.53
C PRO A 127 0.33 -11.61 -18.10
N ARG A 128 0.80 -12.00 -19.27
CA ARG A 128 0.42 -13.25 -19.93
C ARG A 128 1.56 -14.26 -19.90
N LEU A 129 1.24 -15.52 -19.63
CA LEU A 129 2.13 -16.67 -19.75
C LEU A 129 1.53 -17.63 -20.77
N PHE A 130 2.30 -17.98 -21.82
CA PHE A 130 1.85 -18.82 -22.94
C PHE A 130 0.49 -18.37 -23.54
N GLY A 131 0.31 -17.05 -23.73
CA GLY A 131 -0.91 -16.47 -24.31
C GLY A 131 -2.10 -16.37 -23.35
N ARG A 132 -1.99 -16.83 -22.10
CA ARG A 132 -3.04 -16.74 -21.08
C ARG A 132 -2.68 -15.72 -20.02
N THR A 133 -3.62 -14.85 -19.66
CA THR A 133 -3.44 -13.92 -18.52
C THR A 133 -3.21 -14.71 -17.25
N ILE A 134 -2.15 -14.38 -16.51
CA ILE A 134 -1.88 -14.94 -15.20
C ILE A 134 -3.01 -14.50 -14.28
N ARG A 135 -3.64 -15.45 -13.60
CA ARG A 135 -4.71 -15.15 -12.66
C ARG A 135 -4.13 -14.31 -11.50
N PRO A 136 -4.66 -13.10 -11.25
CA PRO A 136 -4.24 -12.33 -10.10
C PRO A 136 -4.57 -13.05 -8.79
N TRP A 137 -3.78 -12.78 -7.76
CA TRP A 137 -4.08 -13.26 -6.43
C TRP A 137 -5.38 -12.63 -5.91
N ALA A 138 -6.14 -13.37 -5.11
CA ALA A 138 -7.43 -12.94 -4.56
C ALA A 138 -7.30 -11.94 -3.39
N LEU A 139 -6.25 -11.11 -3.42
CA LEU A 139 -5.86 -10.22 -2.34
C LEU A 139 -6.97 -9.20 -1.99
N GLY A 140 -7.58 -8.58 -3.00
CA GLY A 140 -8.61 -7.57 -2.78
C GLY A 140 -9.90 -8.08 -2.14
N ALA A 141 -10.16 -9.39 -2.18
CA ALA A 141 -11.30 -10.01 -1.50
C ALA A 141 -10.93 -10.65 -0.15
N SER A 142 -9.69 -10.44 0.32
CA SER A 142 -9.14 -11.06 1.53
C SER A 142 -8.96 -10.07 2.67
N ALA A 143 -8.70 -10.58 3.88
CA ALA A 143 -8.30 -9.76 5.04
C ALA A 143 -7.05 -8.88 4.81
N PHE A 144 -6.28 -9.13 3.74
CA PHE A 144 -5.08 -8.39 3.39
C PHE A 144 -5.32 -7.36 2.27
N ALA A 145 -6.57 -7.08 1.93
CA ALA A 145 -6.93 -6.16 0.85
C ALA A 145 -6.28 -4.77 1.00
N SER A 146 -6.14 -4.26 2.24
CA SER A 146 -5.47 -2.99 2.53
C SER A 146 -3.95 -2.99 2.24
N ALA A 147 -3.32 -4.17 2.11
CA ALA A 147 -1.88 -4.29 1.83
C ALA A 147 -1.52 -4.18 0.34
N GLY A 148 -2.50 -4.21 -0.57
CA GLY A 148 -2.23 -4.13 -2.01
C GLY A 148 -3.34 -4.65 -2.90
N GLY A 149 -4.59 -4.67 -2.41
CA GLY A 149 -5.74 -5.19 -3.14
C GLY A 149 -6.31 -4.25 -4.20
N PHE A 150 -5.82 -3.01 -4.29
CA PHE A 150 -6.34 -2.01 -5.24
C PHE A 150 -6.01 -2.36 -6.69
N TRP A 151 -7.03 -2.18 -7.51
CA TRP A 151 -6.96 -2.11 -8.96
C TRP A 151 -7.33 -0.70 -9.38
N SER A 152 -6.55 -0.15 -10.30
CA SER A 152 -6.70 1.22 -10.76
C SER A 152 -6.11 1.39 -12.17
N THR A 153 -6.14 2.61 -12.67
CA THR A 153 -5.55 3.00 -13.96
C THR A 153 -4.25 3.76 -13.77
N PHE A 154 -3.45 3.88 -14.84
CA PHE A 154 -2.26 4.73 -14.81
C PHE A 154 -2.62 6.22 -14.63
N ASP A 155 -3.72 6.67 -15.23
CA ASP A 155 -4.20 8.04 -15.06
C ASP A 155 -4.53 8.36 -13.59
N ASP A 156 -5.14 7.41 -12.87
CA ASP A 156 -5.40 7.57 -11.44
C ASP A 156 -4.12 7.56 -10.60
N LEU A 157 -3.09 6.80 -11.00
CA LEU A 157 -1.78 6.88 -10.37
C LEU A 157 -1.15 8.27 -10.56
N CYS A 158 -1.28 8.86 -11.75
CA CYS A 158 -0.85 10.24 -12.00
C CYS A 158 -1.63 11.25 -11.16
N ARG A 159 -2.96 11.14 -11.10
CA ARG A 159 -3.80 12.01 -10.25
C ARG A 159 -3.42 11.90 -8.77
N TYR A 160 -3.15 10.69 -8.29
CA TYR A 160 -2.68 10.47 -6.93
C TYR A 160 -1.34 11.14 -6.69
N ALA A 161 -0.39 11.03 -7.64
CA ALA A 161 0.91 11.71 -7.53
C ALA A 161 0.75 13.24 -7.48
N GLU A 162 -0.04 13.81 -8.37
CA GLU A 162 -0.33 15.26 -8.40
C GLU A 162 -0.96 15.75 -7.09
N TRP A 163 -1.95 15.02 -6.57
CA TRP A 163 -2.59 15.36 -5.31
C TRP A 163 -1.65 15.19 -4.11
N ALA A 164 -0.86 14.12 -4.05
CA ALA A 164 0.03 13.84 -2.94
C ALA A 164 1.20 14.82 -2.86
N LEU A 165 1.68 15.31 -4.02
CA LEU A 165 2.85 16.19 -4.15
C LEU A 165 2.47 17.65 -4.45
N GLU A 166 1.19 18.01 -4.32
CA GLU A 166 0.71 19.38 -4.50
C GLU A 166 1.53 20.36 -3.63
N PRO A 167 2.02 21.49 -4.18
CA PRO A 167 2.80 22.46 -3.41
C PRO A 167 2.04 22.97 -2.18
N GLY A 168 2.65 22.80 -0.99
CA GLY A 168 2.05 23.19 0.28
C GLY A 168 1.03 22.20 0.84
N ALA A 169 0.89 21.02 0.23
CA ALA A 169 0.12 19.93 0.81
C ALA A 169 0.67 19.50 2.18
N ASP A 170 -0.24 19.01 3.02
CA ASP A 170 0.10 18.44 4.32
C ASP A 170 1.05 17.24 4.16
N SER A 171 2.11 17.18 4.97
CA SER A 171 3.07 16.07 4.95
C SER A 171 2.42 14.73 5.27
N ALA A 172 1.24 14.74 5.91
CA ALA A 172 0.42 13.55 6.12
C ALA A 172 0.09 12.80 4.82
N ARG A 173 -0.05 13.48 3.66
CA ARG A 173 -0.35 12.83 2.36
C ARG A 173 0.75 11.87 1.90
N THR A 174 1.97 12.08 2.38
CA THR A 174 3.17 11.32 1.99
C THR A 174 3.89 10.74 3.22
N VAL A 175 3.19 10.55 4.33
CA VAL A 175 3.78 10.06 5.59
C VAL A 175 4.40 8.68 5.43
N SER A 176 3.80 7.79 4.63
CA SER A 176 4.31 6.45 4.35
C SER A 176 5.41 6.40 3.28
N TRP A 177 5.69 7.52 2.61
CA TRP A 177 6.63 7.54 1.48
C TRP A 177 8.07 7.50 1.99
N GLN A 178 8.93 6.80 1.25
CA GLN A 178 10.36 6.70 1.51
C GLN A 178 11.05 8.02 1.15
N ARG A 179 12.12 8.35 1.87
CA ARG A 179 12.87 9.59 1.72
C ARG A 179 14.36 9.37 1.88
N GLU A 180 15.15 9.96 0.99
CA GLU A 180 16.60 10.01 1.06
C GLU A 180 17.08 11.34 0.48
N GLY A 181 17.67 12.18 1.34
CA GLY A 181 18.03 13.55 0.96
C GLY A 181 16.81 14.34 0.50
N ALA A 182 16.85 14.84 -0.73
CA ALA A 182 15.75 15.58 -1.36
C ALA A 182 14.81 14.68 -2.18
N THR A 183 15.09 13.38 -2.26
CA THR A 183 14.29 12.43 -3.03
C THR A 183 13.20 11.83 -2.14
N THR A 184 11.95 11.84 -2.62
CA THR A 184 10.82 11.19 -1.98
C THR A 184 10.16 10.23 -2.97
N TRP A 185 9.84 9.01 -2.54
CA TRP A 185 9.21 8.03 -3.42
C TRP A 185 8.28 7.06 -2.71
N ILE A 186 7.37 6.49 -3.49
CA ILE A 186 6.59 5.32 -3.11
C ILE A 186 6.57 4.36 -4.28
N ASN A 187 6.66 3.06 -3.98
CA ASN A 187 6.62 2.02 -4.98
C ASN A 187 5.83 0.81 -4.48
N GLY A 188 5.48 -0.05 -5.42
CA GLY A 188 4.79 -1.30 -5.15
C GLY A 188 5.03 -2.27 -6.29
N GLU A 189 5.31 -3.52 -5.95
CA GLU A 189 5.66 -4.52 -6.95
C GLU A 189 5.03 -5.88 -6.66
N VAL A 190 4.53 -6.48 -7.72
CA VAL A 190 4.25 -7.91 -7.83
C VAL A 190 5.19 -8.51 -8.88
N ARG A 191 5.36 -9.83 -8.87
CA ARG A 191 6.38 -10.54 -9.67
C ARG A 191 6.52 -10.12 -11.15
N ALA A 192 5.46 -9.64 -11.78
CA ALA A 192 5.45 -9.27 -13.20
C ALA A 192 4.82 -7.89 -13.47
N ALA A 193 4.66 -7.05 -12.44
CA ALA A 193 4.19 -5.69 -12.60
C ALA A 193 4.65 -4.82 -11.42
N GLY A 194 5.02 -3.57 -11.67
CA GLY A 194 5.41 -2.63 -10.63
C GLY A 194 4.98 -1.21 -10.95
N ALA A 195 4.79 -0.40 -9.92
CA ALA A 195 4.51 1.02 -10.01
C ALA A 195 5.45 1.79 -9.10
N ALA A 196 5.85 2.98 -9.54
CA ALA A 196 6.67 3.91 -8.76
C ALA A 196 6.21 5.35 -9.00
N ILE A 197 6.17 6.15 -7.94
CA ILE A 197 6.13 7.60 -8.00
C ILE A 197 7.41 8.07 -7.32
N VAL A 198 8.22 8.83 -8.04
CA VAL A 198 9.50 9.36 -7.56
C VAL A 198 9.51 10.86 -7.80
N ASP A 199 9.75 11.62 -6.74
CA ASP A 199 9.98 13.07 -6.81
C ASP A 199 11.42 13.36 -6.39
N ALA A 200 12.19 13.97 -7.30
CA ALA A 200 13.56 14.37 -7.04
C ALA A 200 13.93 15.59 -7.89
N ALA A 201 14.68 16.54 -7.31
CA ALA A 201 15.17 17.73 -8.00
C ALA A 201 14.08 18.54 -8.74
N GLY A 202 12.85 18.56 -8.20
CA GLY A 202 11.71 19.25 -8.82
C GLY A 202 11.22 18.57 -10.11
N ILE A 203 11.47 17.27 -10.24
CA ILE A 203 10.98 16.41 -11.31
C ILE A 203 10.23 15.24 -10.65
N THR A 204 8.96 15.09 -11.00
CA THR A 204 8.14 13.96 -10.60
C THR A 204 8.03 12.97 -11.76
N ALA A 205 8.44 11.72 -11.54
CA ALA A 205 8.26 10.62 -12.47
C ALA A 205 7.22 9.64 -11.93
N VAL A 206 6.19 9.37 -12.72
CA VAL A 206 5.15 8.35 -12.44
C VAL A 206 5.32 7.23 -13.44
N VAL A 207 5.56 6.01 -12.96
CA VAL A 207 5.89 4.87 -13.82
C VAL A 207 5.06 3.66 -13.42
N HIS A 208 4.52 2.98 -14.42
CA HIS A 208 3.97 1.63 -14.29
C HIS A 208 4.60 0.71 -15.34
N ALA A 209 5.13 -0.42 -14.88
CA ALA A 209 5.79 -1.40 -15.72
C ALA A 209 5.02 -2.72 -15.67
N LEU A 210 4.61 -3.24 -16.83
CA LEU A 210 3.93 -4.53 -16.98
C LEU A 210 4.81 -5.53 -17.71
N ALA A 211 4.80 -6.79 -17.26
CA ALA A 211 5.57 -7.89 -17.82
C ALA A 211 7.08 -7.58 -17.94
N LYS A 212 7.62 -6.87 -16.95
CA LYS A 212 9.05 -6.57 -16.81
C LYS A 212 9.65 -7.33 -15.63
N ALA A 213 10.98 -7.32 -15.56
CA ALA A 213 11.72 -7.82 -14.42
C ALA A 213 11.42 -6.99 -13.17
N PRO A 214 11.64 -7.55 -11.97
CA PRO A 214 11.55 -6.82 -10.72
C PRO A 214 12.34 -5.49 -10.76
N HIS A 215 11.85 -4.47 -10.08
CA HIS A 215 12.42 -3.11 -9.99
C HIS A 215 12.49 -2.32 -11.31
N ALA A 216 11.80 -2.79 -12.35
CA ALA A 216 11.79 -2.09 -13.63
C ALA A 216 11.14 -0.69 -13.54
N ALA A 217 10.07 -0.54 -12.75
CA ALA A 217 9.42 0.76 -12.57
C ALA A 217 10.36 1.78 -11.92
N ASP A 218 11.07 1.38 -10.86
CA ASP A 218 12.08 2.18 -10.18
C ASP A 218 13.21 2.58 -11.13
N THR A 219 13.75 1.61 -11.88
CA THR A 219 14.85 1.84 -12.82
C THR A 219 14.47 2.85 -13.90
N ILE A 220 13.26 2.74 -14.44
CA ILE A 220 12.73 3.66 -15.46
C ILE A 220 12.50 5.05 -14.85
N ALA A 221 11.94 5.13 -13.63
CA ALA A 221 11.70 6.41 -12.97
C ALA A 221 13.01 7.18 -12.72
N THR A 222 14.04 6.49 -12.22
CA THR A 222 15.38 7.08 -12.04
C THR A 222 15.96 7.58 -13.35
N ALA A 223 15.90 6.77 -14.42
CA ALA A 223 16.42 7.18 -15.73
C ALA A 223 15.70 8.41 -16.31
N ILE A 224 14.37 8.52 -16.13
CA ILE A 224 13.60 9.70 -16.54
C ILE A 224 14.08 10.94 -15.78
N ILE A 225 14.24 10.85 -14.46
CA ILE A 225 14.70 11.96 -13.61
C ILE A 225 16.10 12.41 -14.02
N GLU A 226 17.04 11.47 -14.19
CA GLU A 226 18.41 11.78 -14.60
C GLU A 226 18.46 12.49 -15.97
N GLN A 227 17.66 12.00 -16.92
CA GLN A 227 17.56 12.59 -18.26
C GLN A 227 16.97 14.01 -18.20
N GLU A 228 15.86 14.22 -17.50
CA GLU A 228 15.21 15.52 -17.39
C GLU A 228 16.05 16.53 -16.60
N TYR A 229 16.76 16.08 -15.56
CA TYR A 229 17.70 16.92 -14.83
C TYR A 229 18.85 17.37 -15.73
N GLY A 230 19.44 16.45 -16.50
CA GLY A 230 20.50 16.76 -17.47
C GLY A 230 20.06 17.74 -18.56
N ASN A 231 18.78 17.75 -18.93
CA ASN A 231 18.23 18.71 -19.91
C ASN A 231 18.03 20.12 -19.33
N ARG A 232 17.95 20.26 -18.00
CA ARG A 232 17.73 21.54 -17.29
C ARG A 232 19.02 22.22 -16.84
N ALA A 233 20.13 21.48 -16.76
CA ALA A 233 21.44 21.95 -16.33
C ALA A 233 22.24 22.58 -17.49
#